data_AF-A0AAW0VXA5-F1
#
_entry.id   AF-A0AAW0VXA5-F1
#
_cell.length_a   1.000
_cell.length_b   1.000
_cell.length_c   1.000
_cell.angle_alpha   90.00
_cell.angle_beta   90.00
_cell.angle_gamma   90.00
#
_symmetry.space_group_name_H-M   'P 1'
#
loop_
_entity.id
_entity.type
_entity.pdbx_description
1 polymer ?
#
loop_
_entity_poly.entity_id
_entity_poly.type
_entity_poly.pdbx_seq_one_letter_code
_entity_poly.pdbx_strand_id
1 'polypeptide(L)'
;METVLYSGVSLELPSEICEDISLLFEILSPDTWNNHLTDDHREMLMGFLPEFSHNDLEEKTRTLEMFFMDENFRFGTPLRLFHEQLCKGFFNPEISKMRAIHKKIMYKEYRYRQKQYLHHTLEEVLVRRKRVLDIVSSMPPDDIPKIPRLPPLHNKKKSSRTSIEYCSKKRYFRELAAIRAEV
;
A
#
# COMPACT_ATOMS: atom_id res chain seq x y z
N MET A 1 -19.34 -20.80 -7.33
CA MET A 1 -19.56 -19.37 -7.63
C MET A 1 -19.09 -18.55 -6.45
N GLU A 2 -18.03 -17.76 -6.65
CA GLU A 2 -17.50 -16.83 -5.66
C GLU A 2 -17.88 -15.40 -6.02
N THR A 3 -18.31 -14.62 -5.03
CA THR A 3 -18.63 -13.19 -5.23
C THR A 3 -17.38 -12.34 -5.06
N VAL A 4 -17.03 -11.60 -6.11
CA VAL A 4 -15.85 -10.73 -6.19
C VAL A 4 -16.31 -9.28 -6.34
N LEU A 5 -15.75 -8.38 -5.54
CA LEU A 5 -16.00 -6.95 -5.58
C LEU A 5 -14.73 -6.19 -5.97
N TYR A 6 -14.78 -5.50 -7.11
CA TYR A 6 -13.71 -4.62 -7.55
C TYR A 6 -14.27 -3.31 -8.11
N SER A 7 -13.72 -2.17 -7.67
CA SER A 7 -14.14 -0.82 -8.11
C SER A 7 -15.65 -0.53 -8.02
N GLY A 8 -16.35 -1.18 -7.09
CA GLY A 8 -17.80 -1.01 -6.91
C GLY A 8 -18.66 -1.93 -7.79
N VAL A 9 -18.05 -2.76 -8.62
CA VAL A 9 -18.71 -3.78 -9.44
C VAL A 9 -18.62 -5.12 -8.71
N SER A 10 -19.77 -5.78 -8.53
CA SER A 10 -19.87 -7.14 -8.00
C SER A 10 -19.97 -8.12 -9.17
N LEU A 11 -19.10 -9.12 -9.19
CA LEU A 11 -19.03 -10.16 -10.20
C LEU A 11 -19.14 -11.52 -9.52
N GLU A 12 -19.84 -12.45 -10.16
CA GLU A 12 -19.86 -13.86 -9.76
C GLU A 12 -18.91 -14.63 -10.65
N LEU A 13 -17.86 -15.19 -10.06
CA LEU A 13 -16.84 -15.96 -10.78
C LEU A 13 -17.02 -17.46 -10.50
N PRO A 14 -16.89 -18.32 -11.52
CA PRO A 14 -16.72 -19.76 -11.32
C PRO A 14 -15.53 -20.04 -10.41
N SER A 15 -15.71 -20.97 -9.47
CA SER A 15 -14.69 -21.28 -8.45
C SER A 15 -13.47 -21.94 -9.09
N GLU A 16 -13.66 -22.61 -10.22
CA GLU A 16 -12.66 -23.30 -11.01
C GLU A 16 -11.57 -22.35 -11.54
N ILE A 17 -11.92 -21.08 -11.83
CA ILE A 17 -10.97 -20.05 -12.28
C ILE A 17 -10.00 -19.67 -11.17
N CYS A 18 -10.38 -19.83 -9.90
CA CYS A 18 -9.51 -19.60 -8.75
C CYS A 18 -8.56 -20.79 -8.48
N GLU A 19 -8.88 -21.98 -9.00
CA GLU A 19 -8.11 -23.20 -8.79
C GLU A 19 -7.08 -23.44 -9.91
N ASP A 20 -7.48 -23.19 -11.16
CA ASP A 20 -6.62 -23.40 -12.33
C ASP A 20 -6.42 -22.12 -13.15
N ILE A 21 -5.19 -21.62 -13.13
CA ILE A 21 -4.77 -20.45 -13.91
C ILE A 21 -4.87 -20.69 -15.42
N SER A 22 -4.78 -21.94 -15.87
CA SER A 22 -4.84 -22.29 -17.30
C SER A 22 -6.18 -21.88 -17.91
N LEU A 23 -7.27 -22.05 -17.14
CA LEU A 23 -8.61 -21.59 -17.52
C LEU A 23 -8.65 -20.06 -17.70
N LEU A 24 -7.95 -19.33 -16.82
CA LEU A 24 -7.85 -17.88 -16.93
C LEU A 24 -7.08 -17.46 -18.19
N PHE A 25 -6.01 -18.16 -18.56
CA PHE A 25 -5.27 -17.91 -19.80
C PHE A 25 -6.08 -18.25 -21.05
N GLU A 26 -6.89 -19.29 -21.01
CA GLU A 26 -7.79 -19.65 -22.11
C GLU A 26 -8.85 -18.56 -22.33
N ILE A 27 -9.49 -18.10 -21.25
CA ILE A 27 -10.47 -17.01 -21.29
C ILE A 27 -9.82 -15.70 -21.75
N LEU A 28 -8.66 -15.35 -21.19
CA LEU A 28 -7.92 -14.12 -21.50
C LEU A 28 -6.81 -14.37 -22.53
N SER A 29 -7.21 -14.89 -23.69
CA SER A 29 -6.31 -15.23 -24.80
C SER A 29 -6.42 -14.24 -25.97
N PRO A 30 -5.41 -14.21 -26.87
CA PRO A 30 -5.51 -13.49 -28.14
C PRO A 30 -6.70 -13.93 -28.99
N ASP A 31 -7.10 -15.21 -28.87
CA ASP A 31 -8.24 -15.76 -29.58
C ASP A 31 -9.54 -15.11 -29.09
N THR A 32 -9.76 -15.06 -27.78
CA THR A 32 -10.91 -14.34 -27.19
C THR A 32 -10.93 -12.87 -27.61
N TRP A 33 -9.77 -12.21 -27.60
CA TRP A 33 -9.66 -10.81 -27.99
C TRP A 33 -10.07 -10.56 -29.44
N ASN A 34 -9.59 -11.37 -30.37
CA ASN A 34 -9.80 -11.16 -31.81
C ASN A 34 -11.12 -11.74 -32.33
N ASN A 35 -11.55 -12.90 -31.80
CA ASN A 35 -12.64 -13.68 -32.38
C ASN A 35 -13.95 -13.61 -31.59
N HIS A 36 -13.89 -13.31 -30.29
CA HIS A 36 -15.06 -13.34 -29.40
C HIS A 36 -15.54 -11.96 -28.94
N LEU A 37 -14.70 -10.91 -29.04
CA LEU A 37 -15.06 -9.53 -28.69
C LEU A 37 -15.49 -8.71 -29.91
N THR A 38 -16.58 -7.94 -29.76
CA THR A 38 -17.00 -6.94 -30.75
C THR A 38 -16.02 -5.77 -30.80
N ASP A 39 -16.02 -5.02 -31.90
CA ASP A 39 -15.16 -3.83 -32.07
C ASP A 39 -15.40 -2.80 -30.95
N ASP A 40 -16.66 -2.56 -30.58
CA ASP A 40 -17.03 -1.64 -29.49
C ASP A 40 -16.43 -2.07 -28.13
N HIS A 41 -16.44 -3.38 -27.84
CA HIS A 41 -15.83 -3.91 -26.62
C HIS A 41 -14.31 -3.77 -26.65
N ARG A 42 -13.68 -4.01 -27.81
CA ARG A 42 -12.23 -3.82 -27.97
C ARG A 42 -11.85 -2.36 -27.80
N GLU A 43 -12.58 -1.42 -28.39
CA GLU A 43 -12.35 0.01 -28.23
C GLU A 43 -12.47 0.45 -26.76
N MET A 44 -13.52 0.00 -26.07
CA MET A 44 -13.68 0.24 -24.64
C MET A 44 -12.49 -0.32 -23.84
N LEU A 45 -12.08 -1.55 -24.11
CA LEU A 45 -10.99 -2.21 -23.40
C LEU A 45 -9.63 -1.53 -23.66
N MET A 46 -9.41 -1.04 -24.87
CA MET A 46 -8.24 -0.25 -25.22
C MET A 46 -8.17 1.08 -24.44
N GLY A 47 -9.31 1.61 -23.99
CA GLY A 47 -9.37 2.76 -23.08
C GLY A 47 -8.81 2.51 -21.68
N PHE A 48 -8.64 1.24 -21.27
CA PHE A 48 -8.00 0.90 -19.98
C PHE A 48 -6.48 0.70 -20.09
N LEU A 49 -5.92 0.67 -21.30
CA LEU A 49 -4.48 0.62 -21.51
C LEU A 49 -3.85 2.00 -21.21
N PRO A 50 -2.54 2.05 -20.92
CA PRO A 50 -1.84 3.32 -20.74
C PRO A 50 -1.98 4.22 -21.97
N GLU A 51 -2.09 5.52 -21.75
CA GLU A 51 -2.00 6.53 -22.81
C GLU A 51 -0.53 6.84 -23.10
N PHE A 52 -0.14 6.76 -24.37
CA PHE A 52 1.20 7.08 -24.83
C PHE A 52 1.20 8.38 -25.64
N SER A 53 2.24 9.20 -25.45
CA SER A 53 2.33 10.52 -26.10
C SER A 53 2.65 10.46 -27.60
N HIS A 54 3.30 9.38 -28.05
CA HIS A 54 3.67 9.14 -29.44
C HIS A 54 3.28 7.71 -29.80
N ASN A 55 2.78 7.51 -31.02
CA ASN A 55 2.39 6.20 -31.55
C ASN A 55 1.46 5.40 -30.63
N ASP A 56 0.46 6.06 -30.03
CA ASP A 56 -0.42 5.47 -29.01
C ASP A 56 -1.04 4.13 -29.42
N LEU A 57 -1.56 4.05 -30.65
CA LEU A 57 -2.18 2.83 -31.16
C LEU A 57 -1.19 1.66 -31.29
N GLU A 58 0.02 1.94 -31.78
CA GLU A 58 1.06 0.93 -31.99
C GLU A 58 1.62 0.44 -30.65
N GLU A 59 1.92 1.36 -29.73
CA GLU A 59 2.41 1.02 -28.39
C GLU A 59 1.36 0.26 -27.57
N LYS A 60 0.07 0.61 -27.68
CA LYS A 60 -1.03 -0.15 -27.06
C LYS A 60 -1.14 -1.56 -27.63
N THR A 61 -0.99 -1.70 -28.95
CA THR A 61 -1.03 -3.02 -29.61
C THR A 61 0.12 -3.90 -29.12
N ARG A 62 1.34 -3.35 -29.09
CA ARG A 62 2.51 -4.03 -28.53
C ARG A 62 2.33 -4.40 -27.06
N THR A 63 1.75 -3.50 -26.27
CA THR A 63 1.46 -3.74 -24.85
C THR A 63 0.50 -4.92 -24.68
N LEU A 64 -0.53 -5.03 -25.54
CA LEU A 64 -1.46 -6.18 -25.54
C LEU A 64 -0.76 -7.47 -25.94
N GLU A 65 0.11 -7.44 -26.96
CA GLU A 65 0.91 -8.61 -27.34
C GLU A 65 1.76 -9.10 -26.16
N MET A 66 2.51 -8.20 -25.52
CA MET A 66 3.32 -8.52 -24.33
C MET A 66 2.44 -9.07 -23.18
N PHE A 67 1.23 -8.54 -23.01
CA PHE A 67 0.28 -9.00 -22.00
C PHE A 67 -0.15 -10.45 -22.24
N PHE A 68 -0.51 -10.80 -23.48
CA PHE A 68 -0.91 -12.16 -23.84
C PHE A 68 0.25 -13.15 -23.89
N MET A 69 1.47 -12.68 -24.17
CA MET A 69 2.69 -13.51 -24.14
C MET A 69 3.21 -13.79 -22.72
N ASP A 70 2.46 -13.38 -21.69
CA ASP A 70 2.82 -13.54 -20.27
C ASP A 70 4.19 -12.91 -19.97
N GLU A 71 4.48 -11.73 -20.56
CA GLU A 71 5.71 -11.00 -20.28
C GLU A 71 5.67 -10.24 -18.95
N ASN A 72 6.86 -9.98 -18.40
CA ASN A 72 6.99 -9.27 -17.12
C ASN A 72 6.91 -7.76 -17.33
N PHE A 73 5.90 -7.13 -16.73
CA PHE A 73 5.73 -5.67 -16.76
C PHE A 73 6.40 -5.01 -15.56
N ARG A 74 6.09 -5.49 -14.36
CA ARG A 74 6.57 -4.90 -13.10
C ARG A 74 6.48 -5.90 -11.98
N PHE A 75 7.60 -6.56 -11.70
CA PHE A 75 7.72 -7.58 -10.65
C PHE A 75 6.78 -8.78 -10.86
N GLY A 76 6.66 -9.23 -12.10
CA GLY A 76 5.82 -10.36 -12.49
C GLY A 76 4.91 -10.01 -13.66
N THR A 77 4.11 -11.00 -14.05
CA THR A 77 3.18 -10.90 -15.17
C THR A 77 1.79 -10.53 -14.64
N PRO A 78 1.06 -9.61 -15.29
CA PRO A 78 -0.22 -9.11 -14.79
C PRO A 78 -1.26 -10.21 -14.53
N LEU A 79 -1.39 -11.17 -15.45
CA LEU A 79 -2.35 -12.28 -15.34
C LEU A 79 -2.05 -13.19 -14.14
N ARG A 80 -0.78 -13.56 -13.93
CA ARG A 80 -0.39 -14.38 -12.77
C ARG A 80 -0.58 -13.64 -11.45
N LEU A 81 -0.21 -12.35 -11.41
CA LEU A 81 -0.41 -11.53 -10.21
C LEU A 81 -1.90 -11.36 -9.90
N PHE A 82 -2.73 -11.19 -10.92
CA PHE A 82 -4.19 -11.13 -10.77
C PHE A 82 -4.73 -12.45 -10.21
N HIS A 83 -4.35 -13.59 -10.81
CA HIS A 83 -4.76 -14.91 -10.35
C HIS A 83 -4.30 -15.17 -8.90
N GLU A 84 -3.05 -14.86 -8.56
CA GLU A 84 -2.55 -14.99 -7.18
C GLU A 84 -3.36 -14.13 -6.19
N GLN A 85 -3.73 -12.91 -6.57
CA GLN A 85 -4.61 -12.07 -5.75
C GLN A 85 -6.01 -12.66 -5.63
N LEU A 86 -6.54 -13.23 -6.71
CA LEU A 86 -7.83 -13.90 -6.73
C LEU A 86 -7.83 -15.09 -5.75
N CYS A 87 -6.87 -16.00 -5.84
CA CYS A 87 -6.71 -17.15 -4.93
C CYS A 87 -6.56 -16.75 -3.45
N LYS A 88 -5.93 -15.59 -3.18
CA LYS A 88 -5.78 -15.07 -1.82
C LYS A 88 -7.07 -14.43 -1.27
N GLY A 89 -8.17 -14.46 -2.02
CA GLY A 89 -9.43 -13.80 -1.68
C GLY A 89 -9.29 -12.28 -1.68
N PHE A 90 -8.33 -11.71 -2.43
CA PHE A 90 -8.13 -10.27 -2.43
C PHE A 90 -9.42 -9.56 -2.85
N PHE A 91 -10.17 -10.06 -3.80
CA PHE A 91 -11.38 -9.41 -4.27
C PHE A 91 -12.65 -9.72 -3.46
N ASN A 92 -12.55 -10.47 -2.35
CA ASN A 92 -13.71 -10.72 -1.48
C ASN A 92 -14.24 -9.38 -0.90
N PRO A 93 -15.56 -9.11 -0.92
CA PRO A 93 -16.17 -7.87 -0.45
C PRO A 93 -15.76 -7.48 0.99
N GLU A 94 -15.76 -8.45 1.92
CA GLU A 94 -15.45 -8.19 3.33
C GLU A 94 -13.97 -7.87 3.52
N ILE A 95 -13.10 -8.60 2.82
CA ILE A 95 -11.65 -8.36 2.86
C ILE A 95 -11.33 -7.01 2.22
N SER A 96 -11.97 -6.67 1.10
CA SER A 96 -11.84 -5.37 0.42
C SER A 96 -12.23 -4.21 1.34
N LYS A 97 -13.38 -4.32 2.01
CA LYS A 97 -13.85 -3.35 3.00
C LYS A 97 -12.87 -3.19 4.16
N MET A 98 -12.37 -4.30 4.71
CA MET A 98 -11.40 -4.28 5.80
C MET A 98 -10.08 -3.62 5.38
N ARG A 99 -9.56 -3.91 4.18
CA ARG A 99 -8.36 -3.24 3.64
C ARG A 99 -8.56 -1.74 3.45
N ALA A 100 -9.74 -1.30 2.97
CA ALA A 100 -10.04 0.11 2.81
C ALA A 100 -10.02 0.86 4.16
N ILE A 101 -10.60 0.26 5.21
CA ILE A 101 -10.55 0.80 6.58
C ILE A 101 -9.10 0.83 7.08
N HIS A 102 -8.35 -0.25 6.89
CA HIS A 102 -6.96 -0.34 7.31
C HIS A 102 -6.09 0.75 6.66
N LYS A 103 -6.25 1.00 5.36
CA LYS A 103 -5.55 2.07 4.63
C LYS A 103 -5.85 3.45 5.23
N LYS A 104 -7.11 3.73 5.60
CA LYS A 104 -7.50 5.00 6.26
C LYS A 104 -6.83 5.16 7.63
N ILE A 105 -6.78 4.10 8.43
CA ILE A 105 -6.13 4.09 9.74
C ILE A 105 -4.62 4.34 9.60
N MET A 106 -3.96 3.59 8.71
CA MET A 106 -2.53 3.72 8.46
C MET A 106 -2.16 5.13 7.99
N TYR A 107 -2.98 5.73 7.12
CA TYR A 107 -2.76 7.10 6.67
C TYR A 107 -2.90 8.12 7.82
N LYS A 108 -3.90 7.96 8.69
CA LYS A 108 -4.07 8.81 9.89
C LYS A 108 -2.86 8.69 10.83
N GLU A 109 -2.39 7.47 11.06
CA GLU A 109 -1.22 7.22 11.89
C GLU A 109 0.06 7.80 11.28
N TYR A 110 0.24 7.66 9.97
CA TYR A 110 1.36 8.28 9.25
C TYR A 110 1.38 9.80 9.46
N ARG A 111 0.25 10.48 9.28
CA ARG A 111 0.13 11.93 9.49
C ARG A 111 0.46 12.32 10.94
N TYR A 112 0.02 11.52 11.90
CA TYR A 112 0.34 11.74 13.31
C TYR A 112 1.84 11.58 13.58
N ARG A 113 2.46 10.52 13.06
CA ARG A 113 3.91 10.28 13.17
C ARG A 113 4.73 11.41 12.55
N GLN A 114 4.29 11.97 11.41
CA GLN A 114 4.95 13.14 10.81
C GLN A 114 4.91 14.37 11.73
N LYS A 115 3.76 14.66 12.35
CA LYS A 115 3.65 15.79 13.30
C LYS A 115 4.57 15.61 14.51
N GLN A 116 4.58 14.40 15.07
CA GLN A 116 5.47 14.08 16.20
C GLN A 116 6.95 14.18 15.81
N TYR A 117 7.30 13.72 14.61
CA TYR A 117 8.65 13.83 14.09
C TYR A 117 9.09 15.30 14.02
N LEU A 118 8.29 16.15 13.38
CA LEU A 118 8.58 17.58 13.29
C LEU A 118 8.71 18.25 14.66
N HIS A 119 7.81 17.94 15.60
CA HIS A 119 7.87 18.46 16.96
C HIS A 119 9.17 18.10 17.66
N HIS A 120 9.54 16.81 17.67
CA HIS A 120 10.80 16.38 18.30
C HIS A 120 12.02 16.97 17.61
N THR A 121 12.01 17.07 16.28
CA THR A 121 13.11 17.71 15.55
C THR A 121 13.26 19.18 15.95
N LEU A 122 12.15 19.91 16.10
CA LEU A 122 12.15 21.30 16.53
C LEU A 122 12.69 21.44 17.97
N GLU A 123 12.24 20.60 18.90
CA GLU A 123 12.76 20.55 20.27
C GLU A 123 14.27 20.28 20.29
N GLU A 124 14.73 19.31 19.51
CA GLU A 124 16.16 18.98 19.40
C GLU A 124 16.99 20.14 18.84
N VAL A 125 16.49 20.82 17.81
CA VAL A 125 17.15 21.99 17.22
C VAL A 125 17.20 23.15 18.19
N LEU A 126 16.11 23.45 18.90
CA LEU A 126 16.06 24.53 19.88
C LEU A 126 17.03 24.28 21.04
N VAL A 127 17.03 23.08 21.61
CA VAL A 127 17.93 22.72 22.71
C VAL A 127 19.39 22.77 22.27
N ARG A 128 19.70 22.30 21.05
CA ARG A 128 21.06 22.40 20.49
C ARG A 128 21.49 23.85 20.29
N ARG A 129 20.63 24.69 19.69
CA ARG A 129 20.92 26.12 19.44
C ARG A 129 21.13 26.89 20.73
N LYS A 130 20.25 26.70 21.74
CA LYS A 130 20.41 27.34 23.05
C LYS A 130 21.78 27.02 23.64
N ARG A 131 22.20 25.76 23.64
CA ARG A 131 23.51 25.38 24.20
C ARG A 131 24.69 25.97 23.42
N VAL A 132 24.62 26.02 22.10
CA VAL A 132 25.66 26.68 21.30
C VAL A 132 25.75 28.15 21.70
N LEU A 133 24.62 28.82 21.87
CA LEU A 133 24.56 30.20 22.33
C LEU A 133 25.14 30.34 23.75
N ASP A 134 24.73 29.49 24.69
CA ASP A 134 25.25 29.48 26.08
C ASP A 134 26.79 29.31 26.07
N ILE A 135 27.30 28.35 25.28
CA ILE A 135 28.73 28.10 25.11
C ILE A 135 29.45 29.36 24.58
N VAL A 136 28.97 29.93 23.47
CA VAL A 136 29.57 31.14 22.88
C VAL A 136 29.49 32.33 23.83
N SER A 137 28.38 32.51 24.54
CA SER A 137 28.18 33.62 25.48
C SER A 137 29.11 33.57 26.70
N SER A 138 29.58 32.38 27.06
CA SER A 138 30.51 32.15 28.17
C SER A 138 31.99 32.17 27.76
N MET A 139 32.29 32.22 26.46
CA MET A 139 33.66 32.21 25.96
C MET A 139 34.22 33.62 25.70
N PRO A 140 35.56 33.79 25.75
CA PRO A 140 36.21 35.00 25.28
C PRO A 140 35.99 35.24 23.77
N PRO A 141 36.03 36.49 23.28
CA PRO A 141 35.70 36.86 21.89
C PRO A 141 36.56 36.20 20.81
N ASP A 142 37.79 35.79 21.12
CA ASP A 142 38.77 35.28 20.14
C ASP A 142 38.89 33.75 20.12
N ASP A 143 38.16 33.03 20.98
CA ASP A 143 38.23 31.57 21.05
C ASP A 143 37.19 30.87 20.15
N ILE A 144 37.59 29.76 19.52
CA ILE A 144 36.72 28.96 18.64
C ILE A 144 35.85 28.01 19.48
N PRO A 145 34.51 28.07 19.37
CA PRO A 145 33.62 27.24 20.18
C PRO A 145 33.67 25.76 19.76
N LYS A 146 33.99 24.89 20.73
CA LYS A 146 33.93 23.43 20.54
C LYS A 146 32.53 22.92 20.87
N ILE A 147 31.76 22.56 19.85
CA ILE A 147 30.38 22.06 20.01
C ILE A 147 30.39 20.53 20.16
N PRO A 148 30.06 19.96 21.33
CA PRO A 148 30.02 18.51 21.51
C PRO A 148 28.82 17.88 20.77
N ARG A 149 29.03 16.70 20.17
CA ARG A 149 27.94 15.91 19.57
C ARG A 149 27.07 15.30 20.67
N LEU A 150 25.76 15.58 20.63
CA LEU A 150 24.81 15.09 21.62
C LEU A 150 24.00 13.89 21.11
N PRO A 151 23.64 12.94 22.00
CA PRO A 151 22.64 11.93 21.68
C PRO A 151 21.28 12.59 21.38
N PRO A 152 20.41 11.93 20.58
CA PRO A 152 19.07 12.43 20.31
C PRO A 152 18.27 12.57 21.62
N LEU A 153 17.50 13.66 21.76
CA LEU A 153 16.72 13.92 22.99
C LEU A 153 15.64 12.86 23.15
N HIS A 154 15.04 12.43 22.04
CA HIS A 154 13.99 11.44 22.05
C HIS A 154 14.56 10.06 21.75
N ASN A 155 14.95 9.36 22.83
CA ASN A 155 15.22 7.93 22.77
C ASN A 155 13.94 7.21 22.30
N LYS A 156 14.03 6.47 21.18
CA LYS A 156 12.92 5.73 20.54
C LYS A 156 12.25 4.65 21.42
N LYS A 157 12.58 4.56 22.71
CA LYS A 157 11.84 3.76 23.69
C LYS A 157 10.55 4.48 24.10
N LYS A 158 9.67 4.78 23.13
CA LYS A 158 8.33 5.30 23.45
C LYS A 158 7.59 4.21 24.22
N SER A 159 7.08 4.61 25.39
CA SER A 159 6.26 3.84 26.31
C SER A 159 5.28 2.93 25.57
N SER A 160 5.50 1.63 25.68
CA SER A 160 4.62 0.56 25.17
C SER A 160 3.14 0.79 25.50
N ARG A 161 2.85 1.52 26.59
CA ARG A 161 1.49 1.71 27.14
C ARG A 161 0.57 2.64 26.35
N THR A 162 1.08 3.49 25.45
CA THR A 162 0.24 4.43 24.66
C THR A 162 0.25 4.15 23.17
N SER A 163 0.94 3.10 22.72
CA SER A 163 0.91 2.72 21.30
C SER A 163 -0.50 2.29 20.91
N ILE A 164 -0.94 2.70 19.72
CA ILE A 164 -2.18 2.19 19.11
C ILE A 164 -2.13 0.66 19.08
N GLU A 165 -0.97 0.06 18.81
CA GLU A 165 -0.76 -1.38 18.86
C GLU A 165 -1.07 -1.97 20.24
N TYR A 166 -0.69 -1.29 21.32
CA TYR A 166 -0.98 -1.73 22.69
C TYR A 166 -2.47 -1.61 23.02
N CYS A 167 -3.12 -0.50 22.65
CA CYS A 167 -4.55 -0.32 22.84
C CYS A 167 -5.36 -1.34 22.03
N SER A 168 -4.98 -1.58 20.78
CA SER A 168 -5.59 -2.59 19.90
C SER A 168 -5.39 -4.00 20.45
N LYS A 169 -4.17 -4.35 20.90
CA LYS A 169 -3.86 -5.63 21.54
C LYS A 169 -4.68 -5.83 22.82
N LYS A 170 -4.79 -4.80 23.66
CA LYS A 170 -5.59 -4.85 24.89
C LYS A 170 -7.08 -5.04 24.59
N ARG A 171 -7.62 -4.35 23.58
CA ARG A 171 -9.01 -4.54 23.16
C ARG A 171 -9.24 -5.95 22.62
N TYR A 172 -8.38 -6.45 21.74
CA TYR A 172 -8.45 -7.80 21.20
C TYR A 172 -8.56 -8.87 22.28
N PHE A 173 -7.68 -8.83 23.29
CA PHE A 173 -7.73 -9.80 24.39
C PHE A 173 -8.97 -9.66 25.28
N ARG A 174 -9.57 -8.46 25.36
CA ARG A 174 -10.85 -8.27 26.05
C ARG A 174 -12.00 -8.93 25.30
N GLU A 175 -12.08 -8.75 23.98
CA GLU A 175 -13.12 -9.39 23.16
C GLU A 175 -13.00 -10.93 23.24
N LEU A 176 -11.79 -11.47 23.16
CA LEU A 176 -11.57 -12.92 23.32
C LEU A 176 -11.95 -13.46 24.70
N ALA A 177 -11.80 -12.65 25.75
CA ALA A 177 -12.20 -13.03 27.10
C ALA A 177 -13.73 -12.99 27.25
N ALA A 178 -14.40 -12.00 26.63
CA ALA A 178 -15.85 -11.90 26.61
C ALA A 178 -16.47 -13.10 25.87
N ILE A 179 -15.98 -13.43 24.68
CA ILE A 179 -16.43 -14.61 23.92
C ILE A 179 -16.28 -15.89 24.73
N ARG A 180 -15.17 -16.05 25.46
CA ARG A 180 -14.94 -17.22 26.32
C ARG A 180 -15.82 -17.28 27.56
N ALA A 181 -16.42 -16.16 27.98
CA ALA A 181 -17.31 -16.11 29.13
C ALA A 181 -18.79 -16.31 28.74
N GLU A 182 -19.13 -16.15 27.46
CA GLU A 182 -20.48 -16.37 26.91
C GLU A 182 -20.75 -17.83 26.50
N VAL A 183 -19.71 -18.68 26.45
CA VAL A 183 -19.77 -20.14 26.23
C VAL A 183 -19.66 -20.87 27.56
#